data_AF-A0AAU9V651-F1
#
_entry.id   AF-A0AAU9V651-F1
#
_cell.length_a   1.000
_cell.length_b   1.000
_cell.length_c   1.000
_cell.angle_alpha   90.00
_cell.angle_beta   90.00
_cell.angle_gamma   90.00
#
_symmetry.space_group_name_H-M   'P 1'
#
loop_
_entity.id
_entity.type
_entity.pdbx_description
1 polymer ?
#
loop_
_entity_poly.entity_id
_entity_poly.type
_entity_poly.pdbx_seq_one_letter_code
_entity_poly.pdbx_strand_id
1 'polypeptide(L)'
;MLERNAAVNKELYIAQLHRVKEAIRLTDSKSSKKVLQHPTYTQGLAATDYHLFRFLSKHMRSVSFDREEDLKNWLNYFFDTRPGDFWQNGIEILVERWEEFVNSNGECVIDLIYCYRY
;
A
#
# COMPACT_ATOMS: atom_id res chain seq x y z
N MET A 1 4.99 -11.38 -22.12
CA MET A 1 5.89 -10.60 -21.26
C MET A 1 5.67 -9.13 -21.62
N LEU A 2 4.97 -8.37 -20.78
CA LEU A 2 4.72 -6.95 -21.04
C LEU A 2 5.95 -6.12 -20.66
N GLU A 3 6.24 -5.11 -21.47
CA GLU A 3 7.46 -4.30 -21.43
C GLU A 3 7.65 -3.61 -20.08
N ARG A 4 8.79 -3.86 -19.43
CA ARG A 4 9.18 -3.32 -18.12
C ARG A 4 9.53 -1.81 -18.13
N ASN A 5 9.25 -1.08 -19.22
CA ASN A 5 9.85 0.22 -19.49
C ASN A 5 8.84 1.36 -19.74
N ALA A 6 7.62 1.28 -19.21
CA ALA A 6 6.82 2.49 -19.07
C ALA A 6 7.46 3.34 -17.95
N ALA A 7 8.33 4.28 -18.32
CA ALA A 7 8.94 5.23 -17.40
C ALA A 7 7.82 5.90 -16.59
N VAL A 8 7.79 5.63 -15.29
CA VAL A 8 6.78 6.21 -14.40
C VAL A 8 6.99 7.72 -14.41
N ASN A 9 5.95 8.48 -14.77
CA ASN A 9 6.03 9.93 -14.84
C ASN A 9 6.23 10.52 -13.42
N LYS A 10 7.46 10.95 -13.12
CA LYS A 10 7.86 11.52 -11.82
C LYS A 10 7.07 12.79 -11.45
N GLU A 11 6.73 13.62 -12.42
CA GLU A 11 5.99 14.87 -12.19
C GLU A 11 4.56 14.59 -11.70
N LEU A 12 3.92 13.57 -12.28
CA LEU A 12 2.62 13.09 -11.81
C LEU A 12 2.71 12.66 -10.34
N TYR A 13 3.78 11.98 -9.98
CA TYR A 13 3.96 11.44 -8.64
C TYR A 13 4.22 12.54 -7.59
N ILE A 14 5.02 13.56 -7.94
CA ILE A 14 5.25 14.74 -7.10
C ILE A 14 3.93 15.49 -6.85
N ALA A 15 3.14 15.71 -7.92
CA ALA A 15 1.86 16.39 -7.83
C ALA A 15 0.86 15.61 -6.94
N GLN A 16 0.89 14.28 -7.00
CA GLN A 16 0.02 13.45 -6.17
C GLN A 16 0.49 13.34 -4.73
N LEU A 17 1.80 13.27 -4.48
CA LEU A 17 2.36 13.25 -3.13
C LEU A 17 1.91 14.47 -2.34
N HIS A 18 1.92 15.65 -2.97
CA HIS A 18 1.37 16.87 -2.37
C HIS A 18 -0.13 16.71 -2.03
N ARG A 19 -0.91 16.10 -2.93
CA ARG A 19 -2.34 15.84 -2.70
C ARG A 19 -2.59 14.81 -1.59
N VAL A 20 -1.74 13.80 -1.45
CA VAL A 20 -1.78 12.79 -0.38
C VAL A 20 -1.50 13.44 0.96
N LYS A 21 -0.39 14.19 1.06
CA LYS A 21 -0.02 14.92 2.29
C LYS A 21 -1.13 15.87 2.73
N GLU A 22 -1.72 16.61 1.79
CA GLU A 22 -2.83 17.51 2.08
C GLU A 22 -4.10 16.73 2.45
N ALA A 23 -4.38 15.57 1.84
CA ALA A 23 -5.52 14.74 2.21
C ALA A 23 -5.39 14.14 3.62
N ILE A 24 -4.19 13.67 4.00
CA ILE A 24 -3.88 13.18 5.36
C ILE A 24 -4.02 14.33 6.38
N ARG A 25 -3.63 15.55 6.00
CA ARG A 25 -3.78 16.73 6.88
C ARG A 25 -5.23 17.20 7.02
N LEU A 26 -6.04 17.06 5.98
CA LEU A 26 -7.42 17.56 5.91
C LEU A 26 -8.48 16.55 6.37
N THR A 27 -8.11 15.32 6.75
CA THR A 27 -9.08 14.29 7.18
C THR A 27 -9.91 14.63 8.42
N ASP A 28 -9.62 15.74 9.12
CA ASP A 28 -10.49 16.30 10.17
C ASP A 28 -11.61 17.22 9.64
N SER A 29 -11.59 17.62 8.37
CA SER A 29 -12.55 18.61 7.85
C SER A 29 -12.89 18.37 6.37
N LYS A 30 -14.09 17.79 6.17
CA LYS A 30 -14.92 17.87 4.96
C LYS A 30 -14.51 16.96 3.79
N SER A 31 -15.29 15.89 3.66
CA SER A 31 -15.21 14.80 2.69
C SER A 31 -15.39 15.20 1.22
N SER A 32 -14.33 15.65 0.56
CA SER A 32 -14.22 15.55 -0.91
C SER A 32 -13.33 14.36 -1.27
N LYS A 33 -13.91 13.27 -1.79
CA LYS A 33 -13.14 12.11 -2.27
C LYS A 33 -12.23 12.54 -3.43
N LYS A 34 -10.92 12.65 -3.20
CA LYS A 34 -9.92 12.96 -4.24
C LYS A 34 -9.35 11.67 -4.80
N VAL A 35 -9.53 11.41 -6.09
CA VAL A 35 -8.91 10.26 -6.78
C VAL A 35 -7.44 10.57 -7.06
N LEU A 36 -6.55 9.68 -6.62
CA LEU A 36 -5.12 9.69 -6.92
C LEU A 36 -4.86 8.74 -8.09
N GLN A 37 -4.07 9.13 -9.09
CA GLN A 37 -3.79 8.21 -10.20
C GLN A 37 -2.69 7.23 -9.77
N HIS A 38 -2.95 5.94 -9.83
CA HIS A 38 -1.94 4.94 -9.50
C HIS A 38 -1.14 4.59 -10.76
N PRO A 39 0.21 4.66 -10.76
CA PRO A 39 0.99 4.21 -11.90
C PRO A 39 0.83 2.70 -12.11
N THR A 40 0.97 2.27 -13.35
CA THR A 40 0.95 0.85 -13.70
C THR A 40 2.18 0.12 -13.15
N TYR A 41 1.97 -1.04 -12.52
CA TYR A 41 3.00 -2.00 -12.10
C TYR A 41 3.94 -1.63 -10.93
N THR A 42 3.49 -0.81 -9.97
CA THR A 42 4.28 -0.49 -8.76
C THR A 42 3.67 -1.08 -7.49
N GLN A 43 3.85 -2.39 -7.27
CA GLN A 43 3.39 -3.09 -6.05
C GLN A 43 3.95 -2.46 -4.75
N GLY A 44 5.11 -1.79 -4.82
CA GLY A 44 5.69 -1.09 -3.68
C GLY A 44 4.95 0.18 -3.26
N LEU A 45 4.01 0.68 -4.06
CA LEU A 45 3.42 2.03 -3.90
C LEU A 45 1.94 2.02 -3.52
N ALA A 46 1.34 0.84 -3.32
CA ALA A 46 -0.01 0.68 -2.79
C ALA A 46 0.02 0.13 -1.36
N ALA A 47 -0.57 0.86 -0.41
CA ALA A 47 -0.67 0.43 0.99
C ALA A 47 -1.35 -0.94 1.14
N THR A 48 -2.31 -1.25 0.26
CA THR A 48 -2.93 -2.57 0.21
C THR A 48 -1.91 -3.68 -0.08
N ASP A 49 -0.98 -3.47 -1.02
CA ASP A 49 -0.02 -4.49 -1.43
C ASP A 49 1.10 -4.67 -0.41
N TYR A 50 1.76 -3.59 0.00
CA TYR A 50 2.94 -3.70 0.86
C TYR A 50 2.64 -3.87 2.35
N HIS A 51 1.46 -3.43 2.78
CA HIS A 51 1.06 -3.49 4.19
C HIS A 51 -0.01 -4.54 4.38
N LEU A 52 -1.23 -4.28 3.90
CA LEU A 52 -2.37 -5.15 4.23
C LEU A 52 -2.17 -6.59 3.72
N PHE A 53 -1.93 -6.80 2.43
CA PHE A 53 -1.76 -8.13 1.84
C PHE A 53 -0.49 -8.82 2.30
N ARG A 54 0.58 -8.07 2.63
CA ARG A 54 1.77 -8.62 3.27
C ARG A 54 1.44 -9.21 4.64
N PHE A 55 0.70 -8.48 5.48
CA PHE A 55 0.29 -9.00 6.78
C PHE A 55 -0.74 -10.13 6.65
N LEU A 56 -1.73 -9.98 5.78
CA LEU A 56 -2.75 -10.98 5.52
C LEU A 56 -2.12 -12.30 5.07
N SER A 57 -1.27 -12.28 4.05
CA SER A 57 -0.59 -13.48 3.54
C SER A 57 0.24 -14.17 4.61
N LYS A 58 0.94 -13.41 5.47
CA LYS A 58 1.68 -13.99 6.61
C LYS A 58 0.77 -14.76 7.57
N HIS A 59 -0.38 -14.21 7.92
CA HIS A 59 -1.33 -14.86 8.84
C HIS A 59 -2.10 -16.00 8.19
N MET A 60 -2.35 -15.91 6.87
CA MET A 60 -3.01 -16.98 6.12
C MET A 60 -2.13 -18.23 5.98
N ARG A 61 -0.80 -18.12 6.05
CA ARG A 61 0.10 -19.29 5.96
C ARG A 61 -0.09 -20.32 7.07
N SER A 62 -0.64 -19.91 8.22
CA SER A 62 -0.83 -20.79 9.39
C SER A 62 -2.26 -21.31 9.53
N VAL A 63 -3.13 -21.08 8.55
CA VAL A 63 -4.55 -21.45 8.64
C VAL A 63 -5.04 -22.09 7.34
N SER A 64 -5.94 -23.05 7.48
CA SER A 64 -6.67 -23.68 6.39
C SER A 64 -8.17 -23.61 6.67
N PHE A 65 -8.99 -23.52 5.62
CA PHE A 65 -10.43 -23.40 5.73
C PHE A 65 -11.09 -24.50 4.90
N ASP A 66 -12.02 -25.24 5.51
CA ASP A 66 -12.77 -26.29 4.83
C ASP A 66 -14.01 -25.76 4.13
N ARG A 67 -14.51 -24.59 4.56
CA ARG A 67 -15.70 -23.93 4.00
C ARG A 67 -15.44 -22.45 3.78
N GLU A 68 -16.12 -21.89 2.78
CA GLU A 68 -16.09 -20.45 2.49
C GLU A 68 -16.55 -19.60 3.70
N GLU A 69 -17.52 -20.09 4.46
CA GLU A 69 -18.02 -19.43 5.67
C GLU A 69 -16.93 -19.28 6.74
N ASP A 70 -16.07 -20.29 6.90
CA ASP A 70 -14.97 -20.26 7.86
C ASP A 70 -13.91 -19.23 7.44
N LEU A 71 -13.63 -19.13 6.13
CA LEU A 71 -12.77 -18.10 5.57
C LEU A 71 -13.35 -16.68 5.79
N LYS A 72 -14.64 -16.47 5.54
CA LYS A 72 -15.31 -15.17 5.74
C LYS A 72 -15.25 -14.74 7.20
N ASN A 73 -15.59 -15.63 8.12
CA ASN A 73 -15.55 -15.34 9.55
C ASN A 73 -14.12 -15.03 10.03
N TRP A 74 -13.12 -15.77 9.53
CA TRP A 74 -11.73 -15.49 9.84
C TRP A 74 -11.27 -14.14 9.28
N LEU A 75 -11.66 -13.77 8.06
CA LEU A 75 -11.35 -12.47 7.47
C LEU A 75 -11.97 -11.32 8.28
N ASN A 76 -13.26 -11.44 8.65
CA ASN A 76 -13.94 -10.45 9.49
C ASN A 76 -13.18 -10.27 10.81
N TYR A 77 -12.88 -11.37 11.50
CA TYR A 77 -12.09 -11.33 12.73
C TYR A 77 -10.70 -10.73 12.52
N PHE A 78 -10.02 -11.08 11.43
CA PHE A 78 -8.70 -10.52 11.11
C PHE A 78 -8.76 -9.00 11.00
N PHE A 79 -9.77 -8.44 10.32
CA PHE A 79 -9.91 -6.99 10.13
C PHE A 79 -10.36 -6.27 11.42
N ASP A 80 -11.34 -6.82 12.12
CA ASP A 80 -11.92 -6.23 13.33
C ASP A 80 -10.93 -6.17 14.50
N THR A 81 -9.95 -7.08 14.53
CA THR A 81 -8.93 -7.12 15.58
C THR A 81 -7.69 -6.29 15.30
N ARG A 82 -7.60 -5.59 14.16
CA ARG A 82 -6.47 -4.71 13.89
C ARG A 82 -6.60 -3.41 14.69
N PRO A 83 -5.58 -3.01 15.46
CA PRO A 83 -5.60 -1.72 16.15
C PRO A 83 -5.66 -0.58 15.13
N GLY A 84 -6.18 0.59 15.53
CA GLY A 84 -6.24 1.77 14.64
C GLY A 84 -4.88 2.12 14.03
N ASP A 85 -3.82 2.05 14.85
CA ASP A 85 -2.44 2.29 14.44
C ASP A 85 -1.96 1.37 13.31
N PHE A 86 -2.51 0.16 13.19
CA PHE A 86 -2.18 -0.72 12.07
C PHE A 86 -2.57 -0.07 10.74
N TRP A 87 -3.76 0.52 10.66
CA TRP A 87 -4.23 1.18 9.44
C TRP A 87 -3.50 2.49 9.21
N GLN A 88 -3.30 3.28 10.26
CA GLN A 88 -2.58 4.54 10.21
C GLN A 88 -1.15 4.35 9.71
N ASN A 89 -0.38 3.41 10.29
CA ASN A 89 0.99 3.11 9.86
C ASN A 89 1.06 2.73 8.37
N GLY A 90 0.09 1.96 7.88
CA GLY A 90 0.02 1.59 6.47
C GLY A 90 -0.09 2.81 5.55
N ILE A 91 -0.85 3.84 5.96
CA ILE A 91 -1.02 5.09 5.22
C ILE A 91 0.18 6.03 5.40
N GLU A 92 0.77 6.11 6.58
CA GLU A 92 1.94 6.98 6.85
C GLU A 92 3.15 6.54 6.03
N ILE A 93 3.43 5.23 6.00
CA ILE A 93 4.50 4.63 5.18
C ILE A 93 4.30 4.91 3.67
N LEU A 94 3.07 5.21 3.23
CA LEU A 94 2.79 5.55 1.84
C LEU A 94 3.55 6.81 1.44
N VAL A 95 3.56 7.83 2.32
CA VAL A 95 4.24 9.10 2.07
C VAL A 95 5.74 8.88 1.94
N GLU A 96 6.34 8.12 2.85
CA GLU A 96 7.78 7.81 2.84
C GLU A 96 8.19 7.08 1.56
N ARG A 97 7.47 6.01 1.21
CA ARG A 97 7.75 5.24 -0.02
C ARG A 97 7.59 6.08 -1.27
N TRP A 98 6.63 7.00 -1.25
CA TRP A 98 6.40 7.90 -2.36
C TRP A 98 7.52 8.93 -2.51
N GLU A 99 8.07 9.43 -1.41
CA GLU A 99 9.24 10.30 -1.40
C GLU A 99 10.50 9.57 -1.88
N GLU A 100 10.75 8.35 -1.38
CA GLU A 100 11.84 7.50 -1.83
C GLU A 100 11.78 7.26 -3.35
N PHE A 101 10.59 6.94 -3.87
CA PHE A 101 10.38 6.72 -5.30
C PHE A 101 10.69 7.96 -6.15
N VAL A 102 10.33 9.15 -5.67
CA VAL A 102 10.65 10.42 -6.33
C VAL A 102 12.17 10.68 -6.26
N ASN A 103 12.79 10.42 -5.13
CA ASN A 103 14.22 10.64 -4.91
C ASN A 103 15.09 9.66 -5.70
N SER A 104 14.61 8.43 -5.95
CA SER A 104 15.28 7.42 -6.77
C SER A 104 15.10 7.64 -8.28
N ASN A 105 14.62 8.80 -8.72
CA ASN A 105 14.32 9.09 -10.13
C ASN A 105 13.36 8.08 -10.78
N GLY A 106 12.45 7.47 -10.01
CA GLY A 106 11.52 6.47 -10.53
C GLY A 106 12.16 5.13 -10.83
N GLU A 107 13.45 4.93 -10.51
CA GLU A 107 14.01 3.59 -10.37
C GLU A 107 13.33 2.98 -9.16
N CYS A 108 12.43 2.03 -9.42
CA CYS A 108 11.83 1.23 -8.39
C CYS A 108 12.99 0.63 -7.60
N VAL A 109 13.12 0.95 -6.31
CA VAL A 109 14.04 0.25 -5.42
C VAL A 109 13.44 -1.14 -5.22
N ILE A 110 13.66 -2.05 -6.18
CA ILE A 110 13.19 -3.44 -6.13
C ILE A 110 14.10 -4.23 -5.17
N ASP A 111 14.42 -3.69 -3.99
CA ASP A 111 15.28 -4.39 -3.02
C ASP A 111 14.93 -4.17 -1.55
N LEU A 112 13.68 -3.78 -1.24
CA LEU A 112 13.17 -3.86 0.14
C LEU A 112 12.23 -5.06 0.39
N ILE A 113 11.96 -5.90 -0.61
CA ILE A 113 11.12 -7.10 -0.43
C ILE A 113 11.93 -8.40 -0.41
N TYR A 114 13.15 -8.45 -0.98
CA TYR A 114 14.06 -9.60 -0.82
C TYR A 114 15.03 -9.47 0.37
N CYS A 115 15.22 -8.28 0.95
CA CYS A 115 16.22 -8.05 2.02
C CYS A 115 15.75 -8.30 3.46
N TYR A 116 14.46 -8.55 3.72
CA TYR A 116 14.03 -9.15 4.99
C TYR A 116 13.70 -10.62 4.75
N ARG A 117 14.80 -11.41 4.75
CA ARG A 117 14.92 -12.88 4.68
C ARG A 117 13.75 -13.68 5.30
N TYR A 118 13.57 -14.88 4.73
CA TYR A 118 13.04 -16.08 5.37
C TYR A 118 13.44 -16.19 6.86
#